data_AF-A0A1N6S0Z0-F1
#
_entry.id   AF-A0A1N6S0Z0-F1
#
_cell.length_a   1.000
_cell.length_b   1.000
_cell.length_c   1.000
_cell.angle_alpha   90.00
_cell.angle_beta   90.00
_cell.angle_gamma   90.00
#
_symmetry.space_group_name_H-M   'P 1'
#
loop_
_entity.id
_entity.type
_entity.pdbx_description
1 polymer ?
#
loop_
_entity_poly.entity_id
_entity_poly.type
_entity_poly.pdbx_seq_one_letter_code
_entity_poly.pdbx_strand_id
1 'polypeptide(L)'
;MENPMPSSLTELLAAPLPELATQWSQRLQRHLPWPCHGEQSLFIGEPLLAVVSFSCNGVEVSQPYVEWASPTTPMLRMQPAGQLPLEEAHYDELLRLVEWTIQQRLRAFRECGRCGRRMAPEMLASLQGQPVCRHCLTGRRILF
;
A
#
# COMPACT_ATOMS: atom_id res chain seq x y z
N MET A 1 1.35 -47.26 20.05
CA MET A 1 2.31 -46.33 19.43
C MET A 1 1.66 -45.82 18.17
N GLU A 2 0.86 -44.76 18.33
CA GLU A 2 0.16 -44.11 17.24
C GLU A 2 1.14 -43.15 16.57
N ASN A 3 1.40 -43.33 15.28
CA ASN A 3 2.11 -42.36 14.45
C ASN A 3 1.16 -41.16 14.24
N PRO A 4 1.49 -39.94 14.68
CA PRO A 4 0.71 -38.78 14.29
C PRO A 4 0.99 -38.48 12.81
N MET A 5 -0.04 -38.59 11.97
CA MET A 5 -0.02 -38.02 10.62
C MET A 5 0.20 -36.50 10.72
N PRO A 6 1.13 -35.91 9.96
CA PRO A 6 1.17 -34.46 9.83
C PRO A 6 -0.06 -34.01 9.05
N SER A 7 -0.91 -33.24 9.70
CA SER A 7 -2.05 -32.57 9.08
C SER A 7 -1.54 -31.58 8.03
N SER A 8 -1.67 -31.91 6.75
CA SER A 8 -1.29 -31.10 5.59
C SER A 8 -2.23 -29.90 5.38
N LEU A 9 -2.31 -29.00 6.38
CA LEU A 9 -2.92 -27.67 6.25
C LEU A 9 -1.89 -26.54 6.39
N THR A 10 -0.62 -26.89 6.66
CA THR A 10 0.49 -25.95 6.85
C THR A 10 1.29 -25.69 5.57
N GLU A 11 0.96 -26.33 4.45
CA GLU A 11 1.68 -26.24 3.17
C GLU A 11 0.98 -25.37 2.10
N LEU A 12 0.09 -24.45 2.51
CA LEU A 12 -0.13 -23.22 1.72
C LEU A 12 1.00 -22.22 2.00
N LEU A 13 2.23 -22.71 2.09
CA LEU A 13 3.42 -21.89 2.00
C LEU A 13 3.47 -21.43 0.56
N ALA A 14 3.02 -20.20 0.32
CA ALA A 14 3.22 -19.53 -0.95
C ALA A 14 4.69 -19.73 -1.35
N ALA A 15 4.91 -20.27 -2.54
CA ALA A 15 6.23 -20.69 -3.00
C ALA A 15 7.26 -19.58 -2.73
N PRO A 16 8.50 -19.94 -2.34
CA PRO A 16 9.53 -18.94 -2.08
C PRO A 16 9.69 -18.06 -3.32
N LEU A 17 9.83 -16.75 -3.11
CA LEU A 17 10.05 -15.82 -4.20
C LEU A 17 11.34 -16.20 -4.95
N PRO A 18 11.36 -16.04 -6.29
CA PRO A 18 12.62 -16.11 -7.03
C PRO A 18 13.66 -15.14 -6.45
N GLU A 19 14.93 -15.48 -6.62
CA GLU A 19 16.04 -14.69 -6.08
C GLU A 19 15.99 -13.24 -6.58
N LEU A 20 15.72 -13.04 -7.89
CA LEU A 20 15.62 -11.71 -8.48
C LEU A 20 14.49 -10.87 -7.85
N ALA A 21 13.33 -11.48 -7.60
CA ALA A 21 12.20 -10.81 -6.94
C ALA A 21 12.56 -10.42 -5.50
N THR A 22 13.26 -11.29 -4.77
CA THR A 22 13.75 -11.02 -3.41
C THR A 22 14.75 -9.85 -3.42
N GLN A 23 15.70 -9.86 -4.35
CA GLN A 23 16.69 -8.78 -4.51
C GLN A 23 16.00 -7.45 -4.83
N TRP A 24 14.99 -7.45 -5.71
CA TRP A 24 14.23 -6.25 -6.06
C TRP A 24 13.41 -5.72 -4.88
N SER A 25 12.73 -6.58 -4.12
CA SER A 25 12.01 -6.20 -2.90
C SER A 25 12.94 -5.52 -1.88
N GLN A 26 14.08 -6.14 -1.58
CA GLN A 26 15.09 -5.58 -0.67
C GLN A 26 15.70 -4.27 -1.19
N ARG A 27 15.84 -4.13 -2.51
CA ARG A 27 16.39 -2.91 -3.13
C ARG A 27 15.37 -1.77 -3.09
N LEU A 28 14.07 -2.04 -3.27
CA LEU A 28 13.01 -1.04 -3.08
C LEU A 28 12.95 -0.56 -1.62
N GLN A 29 12.96 -1.48 -0.65
CA GLN A 29 12.95 -1.15 0.78
C GLN A 29 14.08 -0.20 1.20
N ARG A 30 15.25 -0.32 0.56
CA ARG A 30 16.41 0.53 0.84
C ARG A 30 16.38 1.89 0.13
N HIS A 31 15.79 1.97 -1.07
CA HIS A 31 15.81 3.20 -1.87
C HIS A 31 14.61 4.10 -1.64
N LEU A 32 13.45 3.55 -1.28
CA LEU A 32 12.26 4.35 -1.10
C LEU A 32 12.34 5.15 0.21
N PRO A 33 11.98 6.45 0.20
CA PRO A 33 11.99 7.28 1.41
C PRO A 33 10.77 7.02 2.32
N TRP A 34 9.95 6.02 1.99
CA TRP A 34 8.69 5.70 2.65
C TRP A 34 8.86 4.44 3.49
N PRO A 35 8.15 4.31 4.63
CA PRO A 35 8.14 3.05 5.37
C PRO A 35 7.63 1.93 4.46
N CYS A 36 8.34 0.80 4.44
CA CYS A 36 8.00 -0.36 3.62
C CYS A 36 7.93 -1.60 4.51
N HIS A 37 6.92 -2.46 4.30
CA HIS A 37 6.78 -3.72 5.04
C HIS A 37 6.18 -4.83 4.18
N GLY A 38 6.40 -6.08 4.58
CA GLY A 38 5.92 -7.26 3.88
C GLY A 38 6.99 -7.92 3.00
N GLU A 39 6.82 -9.23 2.78
CA GLU A 39 7.80 -10.07 2.06
C GLU A 39 7.37 -10.28 0.61
N GLN A 40 6.23 -10.95 0.39
CA GLN A 40 5.68 -11.24 -0.93
C GLN A 40 4.92 -10.07 -1.55
N SER A 41 4.27 -9.28 -0.70
CA SER A 41 3.66 -8.00 -1.09
C SER A 41 4.31 -6.92 -0.26
N LEU A 42 5.01 -6.01 -0.92
CA LEU A 42 5.63 -4.86 -0.29
C LEU A 42 4.61 -3.71 -0.22
N PHE A 43 4.19 -3.38 0.99
CA PHE A 43 3.30 -2.26 1.28
C PHE A 43 4.15 -1.01 1.52
N ILE A 44 3.89 0.06 0.77
CA ILE A 44 4.72 1.27 0.76
C ILE A 44 3.92 2.46 1.29
N GLY A 45 4.43 3.10 2.35
CA GLY A 45 3.93 4.34 2.91
C GLY A 45 2.87 4.20 4.01
N GLU A 46 2.78 5.23 4.85
CA GLU A 46 1.75 5.41 5.87
C GLU A 46 1.22 6.85 5.81
N PRO A 47 0.01 7.10 5.26
CA PRO A 47 -0.96 6.14 4.72
C PRO A 47 -0.46 5.40 3.47
N LEU A 48 -1.07 4.26 3.15
CA LEU A 48 -0.66 3.40 2.04
C LEU A 48 -0.62 4.17 0.71
N LEU A 49 0.54 4.11 0.04
CA LEU A 49 0.83 4.81 -1.21
C LEU A 49 0.84 3.87 -2.43
N ALA A 50 1.39 2.67 -2.27
CA ALA A 50 1.46 1.65 -3.31
C ALA A 50 1.64 0.26 -2.68
N VAL A 51 1.30 -0.78 -3.44
CA VAL A 51 1.61 -2.18 -3.12
C VAL A 51 2.39 -2.77 -4.28
N VAL A 52 3.47 -3.50 -3.99
CA VAL A 52 4.24 -4.24 -4.99
C VAL A 52 4.12 -5.72 -4.67
N SER A 53 3.40 -6.47 -5.50
CA SER A 53 3.21 -7.91 -5.34
C SER A 53 4.22 -8.66 -6.21
N PHE A 54 5.05 -9.46 -5.57
CA PHE A 54 6.05 -10.30 -6.22
C PHE A 54 5.49 -11.71 -6.43
N SER A 55 5.73 -12.27 -7.60
CA SER A 55 5.37 -13.65 -7.96
C SER A 55 6.51 -14.33 -8.71
N CYS A 56 6.35 -15.61 -9.03
CA CYS A 56 7.31 -16.33 -9.85
C CYS A 56 7.46 -15.77 -11.27
N ASN A 57 6.40 -15.19 -11.83
CA ASN A 57 6.36 -14.79 -13.25
C ASN A 57 6.59 -13.28 -13.44
N GLY A 58 6.51 -12.49 -12.37
CA GLY A 58 6.51 -11.04 -12.50
C GLY A 58 6.20 -10.31 -11.22
N VAL A 59 6.21 -8.99 -11.37
CA VAL A 59 5.92 -8.03 -10.32
C VAL A 59 4.72 -7.20 -10.74
N GLU A 60 3.72 -7.10 -9.89
CA GLU A 60 2.57 -6.22 -10.08
C GLU A 60 2.69 -5.02 -9.13
N VAL A 61 2.51 -3.82 -9.65
CA VAL A 61 2.37 -2.60 -8.86
C VAL A 61 0.89 -2.22 -8.84
N SER A 62 0.35 -2.05 -7.64
CA SER A 62 -1.04 -1.72 -7.38
C SER A 62 -1.15 -0.41 -6.61
N GLN A 63 -2.12 0.43 -6.99
CA GLN A 63 -2.41 1.70 -6.34
C GLN A 63 -3.63 1.60 -5.42
N PRO A 64 -3.55 2.15 -4.19
CA PRO A 64 -4.71 2.24 -3.31
C PRO A 64 -5.66 3.34 -3.78
N TYR A 65 -6.95 3.02 -3.86
CA TYR A 65 -8.01 3.98 -4.11
C TYR A 65 -9.17 3.79 -3.12
N VAL A 66 -9.95 4.86 -2.94
CA VAL A 66 -11.11 4.84 -2.04
C VAL A 66 -12.36 4.69 -2.89
N GLU A 67 -13.04 3.56 -2.71
CA GLU A 67 -14.36 3.29 -3.26
C GLU A 67 -15.42 3.69 -2.22
N TRP A 68 -16.40 4.50 -2.63
CA TRP A 68 -17.49 4.93 -1.76
C TRP A 68 -18.73 4.10 -2.07
N ALA A 69 -18.91 2.99 -1.35
CA ALA A 69 -20.12 2.18 -1.45
C ALA A 69 -21.36 2.93 -0.93
N SER A 70 -21.15 3.86 0.00
CA SER A 70 -22.13 4.84 0.48
C SER A 70 -21.41 6.11 0.94
N PRO A 71 -22.12 7.24 1.17
CA PRO A 71 -21.49 8.49 1.64
C PRO A 71 -20.73 8.37 2.98
N THR A 72 -21.00 7.32 3.76
CA THR A 72 -20.42 7.13 5.10
C THR A 72 -19.46 5.95 5.18
N THR A 73 -19.37 5.11 4.16
CA THR A 73 -18.61 3.85 4.20
C THR A 73 -17.53 3.84 3.11
N PRO A 74 -16.38 4.51 3.34
CA PRO A 74 -15.24 4.42 2.44
C PRO A 74 -14.60 3.03 2.56
N MET A 75 -14.36 2.39 1.43
CA MET A 75 -13.60 1.14 1.34
C MET A 75 -12.30 1.39 0.60
N LEU A 76 -11.19 0.98 1.21
CA LEU A 76 -9.89 0.98 0.53
C LEU A 76 -9.83 -0.23 -0.41
N ARG A 77 -9.56 0.02 -1.67
CA ARG A 77 -9.40 -0.98 -2.73
C ARG A 77 -8.04 -0.83 -3.38
N MET A 78 -7.57 -1.89 -4.02
CA MET A 78 -6.36 -1.88 -4.84
C MET A 78 -6.75 -1.94 -6.31
N GLN A 79 -6.11 -1.10 -7.11
CA GLN A 79 -6.22 -1.12 -8.56
C GLN A 79 -4.84 -1.41 -9.16
N PRO A 80 -4.71 -2.38 -10.07
CA PRO A 80 -3.46 -2.59 -10.80
C PRO A 80 -3.04 -1.33 -11.54
N ALA A 81 -1.81 -0.88 -11.29
CA ALA A 81 -1.18 0.26 -11.96
C ALA A 81 -0.26 -0.21 -13.10
N GLY A 82 0.32 -1.40 -12.97
CA GLY A 82 1.11 -2.04 -14.02
C GLY A 82 1.69 -3.38 -13.58
N GLN A 83 2.14 -4.17 -14.55
CA GLN A 83 2.79 -5.45 -14.33
C GLN A 83 4.07 -5.52 -15.15
N LEU A 84 5.13 -6.07 -14.56
CA LEU A 84 6.42 -6.26 -15.19
C LEU A 84 6.82 -7.75 -15.14
N PRO A 85 7.11 -8.38 -16.29
CA PRO A 85 7.69 -9.72 -16.32
C PRO A 85 9.06 -9.73 -15.65
N LEU A 86 9.31 -10.69 -14.76
CA LEU A 86 10.50 -10.68 -13.89
C LEU A 86 11.81 -10.87 -14.69
N GLU A 87 11.78 -11.70 -15.73
CA GLU A 87 12.97 -12.07 -16.52
C GLU A 87 13.30 -11.06 -17.65
N GLU A 88 12.33 -10.27 -18.08
CA GLU A 88 12.49 -9.34 -19.21
C GLU A 88 12.67 -7.89 -18.76
N ALA A 89 12.12 -7.53 -17.59
CA ALA A 89 12.16 -6.16 -17.09
C ALA A 89 13.42 -5.86 -16.28
N HIS A 90 13.76 -4.57 -16.21
CA HIS A 90 14.85 -4.09 -15.35
C HIS A 90 14.32 -3.46 -14.06
N TYR A 91 15.12 -3.53 -12.99
CA TYR A 91 14.78 -2.91 -11.71
C TYR A 91 14.40 -1.43 -11.83
N ASP A 92 15.06 -0.68 -12.73
CA ASP A 92 14.79 0.75 -12.93
C ASP A 92 13.41 1.01 -13.54
N GLU A 93 12.83 0.04 -14.26
CA GLU A 93 11.45 0.11 -14.74
C GLU A 93 10.46 -0.08 -13.59
N LEU A 94 10.73 -1.06 -12.72
CA LEU A 94 9.96 -1.25 -11.49
C LEU A 94 10.00 0.00 -10.60
N LEU A 95 11.19 0.56 -10.38
CA LEU A 95 11.33 1.76 -9.56
C LEU A 95 10.53 2.93 -10.15
N ARG A 96 10.62 3.17 -11.47
CA ARG A 96 9.84 4.22 -12.14
C ARG A 96 8.34 3.99 -12.02
N LEU A 97 7.87 2.75 -12.17
CA LEU A 97 6.45 2.40 -12.03
C LEU A 97 5.96 2.65 -10.59
N VAL A 98 6.75 2.26 -9.59
CA VAL A 98 6.44 2.50 -8.17
C VAL A 98 6.41 4.00 -7.87
N GLU A 99 7.43 4.75 -8.28
CA GLU A 99 7.49 6.20 -8.06
C GLU A 99 6.33 6.92 -8.73
N TRP A 100 6.03 6.60 -9.99
CA TRP A 100 4.89 7.15 -10.70
C TRP A 100 3.58 6.86 -9.97
N THR A 101 3.39 5.62 -9.51
CA THR A 101 2.20 5.19 -8.77
C THR A 101 2.04 5.98 -7.47
N ILE A 102 3.12 6.13 -6.69
CA ILE A 102 3.15 6.93 -5.47
C ILE A 102 2.78 8.38 -5.77
N GLN A 103 3.32 8.97 -6.84
CA GLN A 103 3.00 10.34 -7.23
C GLN A 103 1.53 10.51 -7.60
N GLN A 104 0.93 9.54 -8.32
CA GLN A 104 -0.52 9.58 -8.58
C GLN A 104 -1.32 9.54 -7.28
N ARG A 105 -0.93 8.67 -6.34
CA ARG A 105 -1.60 8.54 -5.06
C ARG A 105 -1.51 9.83 -4.22
N LEU A 106 -0.34 10.46 -4.15
CA LEU A 106 -0.13 11.72 -3.44
C LEU A 106 -0.95 12.88 -4.03
N ARG A 107 -1.18 12.90 -5.35
CA ARG A 107 -2.05 13.91 -5.99
C ARG A 107 -3.50 13.82 -5.54
N ALA A 108 -3.96 12.64 -5.14
CA ALA A 108 -5.32 12.46 -4.60
C ALA A 108 -5.46 13.02 -3.17
N PHE A 109 -4.37 13.34 -2.47
CA PHE A 109 -4.43 13.84 -1.10
C PHE A 109 -5.07 15.23 -1.07
N ARG A 110 -5.97 15.43 -0.10
CA ARG A 110 -6.72 16.68 0.10
C ARG A 110 -6.26 17.37 1.38
N GLU A 111 -6.39 18.70 1.39
CA GLU A 111 -6.11 19.49 2.58
C GLU A 111 -7.26 19.41 3.57
N CYS A 112 -6.92 19.32 4.86
CA CYS A 112 -7.87 19.53 5.94
C CYS A 112 -8.26 21.01 5.99
N GLY A 113 -9.55 21.31 5.84
CA GLY A 113 -10.10 22.68 5.87
C GLY A 113 -9.94 23.41 7.21
N ARG A 114 -9.43 22.74 8.27
CA ARG A 114 -9.12 23.38 9.57
C ARG A 114 -7.63 23.62 9.82
N CYS A 115 -6.76 22.68 9.46
CA CYS A 115 -5.32 22.77 9.80
C CYS A 115 -4.39 22.81 8.57
N GLY A 116 -4.94 22.79 7.35
CA GLY A 116 -4.19 22.86 6.10
C GLY A 116 -3.34 21.62 5.78
N ARG A 117 -3.27 20.63 6.66
CA ARG A 117 -2.49 19.42 6.42
C ARG A 117 -3.07 18.61 5.26
N ARG A 118 -2.21 18.22 4.31
CA ARG A 118 -2.56 17.29 3.23
C ARG A 118 -2.59 15.86 3.75
N MET A 119 -3.69 15.16 3.48
CA MET A 119 -3.91 13.79 3.97
C MET A 119 -4.62 12.95 2.92
N ALA A 120 -4.48 11.63 3.03
CA ALA A 120 -5.22 10.71 2.21
C ALA A 120 -6.74 10.87 2.42
N PRO A 121 -7.56 10.78 1.36
CA PRO A 121 -9.00 11.03 1.45
C PRO A 121 -9.72 10.19 2.52
N GLU A 122 -9.34 8.92 2.69
CA GLU A 122 -9.90 8.01 3.70
C GLU A 122 -9.59 8.39 5.15
N MET A 123 -8.62 9.28 5.36
CA MET A 123 -8.29 9.82 6.68
C MET A 123 -9.03 11.12 7.01
N LEU A 124 -9.78 11.66 6.05
CA LEU A 124 -10.59 12.86 6.19
C LEU A 124 -12.06 12.44 6.39
N ALA A 125 -12.78 13.21 7.21
CA ALA A 125 -14.24 13.13 7.27
C ALA A 125 -14.85 14.44 6.80
N SER A 126 -16.17 14.46 6.63
CA SER A 126 -16.90 15.68 6.29
C SER A 126 -17.45 16.35 7.56
N LEU A 127 -17.14 17.64 7.75
CA LEU A 127 -17.76 18.49 8.75
C LEU A 127 -18.30 19.74 8.06
N GLN A 128 -19.62 19.92 8.07
CA GLN A 128 -20.29 21.06 7.40
C GLN A 128 -19.90 21.18 5.91
N GLY A 129 -19.71 20.05 5.22
CA GLY A 129 -19.30 20.01 3.82
C GLY A 129 -17.81 20.27 3.55
N GLN A 130 -17.00 20.47 4.59
CA GLN A 130 -15.55 20.64 4.47
C GLN A 130 -14.81 19.34 4.86
N PRO A 131 -13.74 18.97 4.14
CA PRO A 131 -12.89 17.85 4.52
C PRO A 131 -12.07 18.21 5.77
N VAL A 132 -12.22 17.46 6.85
CA VAL A 132 -11.54 17.71 8.12
C VAL A 132 -10.89 16.42 8.62
N CYS A 133 -9.64 16.51 9.06
CA CYS A 133 -8.93 15.34 9.59
C CYS A 133 -9.44 14.93 10.97
N ARG A 134 -9.28 13.64 11.31
CA ARG A 134 -9.73 13.07 12.59
C ARG A 134 -9.22 13.86 13.81
N HIS A 135 -7.97 14.32 13.80
CA HIS A 135 -7.40 15.12 14.91
C HIS A 135 -8.16 16.45 15.13
N CYS A 136 -8.62 17.09 14.06
CA CYS A 136 -9.39 18.33 14.15
C CYS A 136 -10.87 18.07 14.50
N LEU A 137 -11.41 16.88 14.20
CA LEU A 137 -12.79 16.49 14.53
C LEU A 137 -12.96 16.14 16.00
N THR A 138 -12.02 15.41 16.59
CA THR A 138 -12.07 15.01 18.00
C THR A 138 -11.90 16.19 18.96
N GLY A 139 -11.61 17.38 18.43
CA GLY A 139 -11.04 18.49 19.19
C GLY A 139 -9.66 18.08 19.69
N ARG A 140 -8.73 19.03 19.81
CA ARG A 140 -7.66 18.81 20.79
C ARG A 140 -8.37 18.67 22.14
N ARG A 141 -8.35 17.48 22.75
CA ARG A 141 -8.46 17.38 24.21
C ARG A 141 -7.44 18.39 24.75
N ILE A 142 -7.94 19.50 25.28
CA ILE A 142 -7.15 20.52 25.95
C ILE A 142 -6.47 19.76 27.10
N LEU A 143 -5.16 19.56 26.99
CA LEU A 143 -4.35 19.23 28.14
C LEU A 143 -4.17 20.56 28.89
N PHE A 144 -4.78 20.61 30.08
CA PHE A 144 -4.54 21.63 31.09
C PHE A 144 -3.08 21.61 31.55
#